data_AF-A0A9J6F592-F1
#
_entry.id   AF-A0A9J6F592-F1
#
_cell.length_a   1.000
_cell.length_b   1.000
_cell.length_c   1.000
_cell.angle_alpha   90.00
_cell.angle_beta   90.00
_cell.angle_gamma   90.00
#
_symmetry.space_group_name_H-M   'P 1'
#
loop_
_entity.id
_entity.type
_entity.pdbx_description
1 polymer ?
#
loop_
_entity_poly.entity_id
_entity_poly.type
_entity_poly.pdbx_seq_one_letter_code
_entity_poly.pdbx_strand_id
1 'polypeptide(L)'
;MKNVPQIDGVNQWQSLTLGAPWPRKEVLYNIDPLWGQSAIRGERFKIMEDRNNTMFPNYEWYDPVGAVAPDHWNTLHEARQACLAAQVLSCFHGKTLETPKELPDAVLTDIMIQGGQYCHPSMGPCMYDLESDPWERVNIYRPDHPEYMRLRGRLDELKLTMKSPLVGTPDPRADPLHRDGIWESWQD
;
A
#
# COMPACT_ATOMS: atom_id res chain seq x y z
N MET A 1 -9.75 18.23 31.76
CA MET A 1 -9.37 17.70 30.44
C MET A 1 -8.47 18.74 29.79
N LYS A 2 -7.22 18.40 29.42
CA LYS A 2 -6.38 19.33 28.64
C LYS A 2 -7.07 19.55 27.29
N ASN A 3 -7.23 20.80 26.89
CA ASN A 3 -7.71 21.13 25.54
C ASN A 3 -6.75 20.50 24.53
N VAL A 4 -7.24 19.50 23.79
CA VAL A 4 -6.50 18.95 22.66
C VAL A 4 -6.39 20.07 21.64
N PRO A 5 -5.20 20.38 21.11
CA PRO A 5 -5.04 21.31 20.00
C PRO A 5 -5.93 20.92 18.82
N GLN A 6 -6.11 21.81 17.84
CA GLN A 6 -6.80 21.47 16.60
C GLN A 6 -6.08 20.28 15.94
N ILE A 7 -6.73 19.11 15.95
CA ILE A 7 -6.30 17.91 15.25
C ILE A 7 -7.04 17.82 13.92
N ASP A 8 -6.39 17.27 12.90
CA ASP A 8 -6.92 17.06 11.55
C ASP A 8 -7.83 15.82 11.43
N GLY A 9 -8.01 15.08 12.53
CA GLY A 9 -8.89 13.93 12.62
C GLY A 9 -10.38 14.28 12.51
N VAL A 10 -11.10 13.58 11.63
CA VAL A 10 -12.56 13.67 11.50
C VAL A 10 -13.22 12.55 12.29
N ASN A 11 -14.20 12.88 13.15
CA ASN A 11 -14.97 11.90 13.93
C ASN A 11 -15.73 10.93 13.01
N GLN A 12 -15.43 9.64 13.08
CA GLN A 12 -16.05 8.58 12.28
C GLN A 12 -17.08 7.76 13.07
N TRP A 13 -17.36 8.08 14.34
CA TRP A 13 -18.14 7.22 15.24
C TRP A 13 -19.51 6.85 14.68
N GLN A 14 -20.23 7.83 14.12
CA GLN A 14 -21.55 7.60 13.56
C GLN A 14 -21.51 6.68 12.32
N SER A 15 -20.49 6.81 11.46
CA SER A 15 -20.33 5.92 10.31
C SER A 15 -20.02 4.49 10.73
N LEU A 16 -19.15 4.32 11.74
CA LEU A 16 -18.76 3.00 12.25
C LEU A 16 -19.89 2.29 13.01
N THR A 17 -20.73 3.04 13.73
CA THR A 17 -21.75 2.45 14.62
C THR A 17 -23.15 2.41 14.04
N LEU A 18 -23.50 3.36 13.18
CA LEU A 18 -24.87 3.54 12.67
C LEU A 18 -24.96 3.39 11.15
N GLY A 19 -23.86 3.11 10.46
CA GLY A 19 -23.82 3.07 8.99
C GLY A 19 -24.09 4.42 8.32
N ALA A 20 -23.92 5.53 9.06
CA ALA A 20 -24.08 6.86 8.51
C ALA A 20 -23.04 7.13 7.40
N PRO A 21 -23.35 8.01 6.41
CA PRO A 21 -22.38 8.39 5.38
C PRO A 21 -21.04 8.82 5.96
N TRP A 22 -19.93 8.45 5.30
CA TRP A 22 -18.59 8.77 5.76
C TRP A 22 -18.32 10.28 5.69
N PRO A 23 -18.03 10.95 6.82
CA PRO A 23 -17.74 12.39 6.83
C PRO A 23 -16.35 12.73 6.28
N ARG A 24 -15.44 11.75 6.21
CA ARG A 24 -14.09 11.95 5.69
C ARG A 24 -14.13 12.12 4.17
N LYS A 25 -13.55 13.21 3.68
CA LYS A 25 -13.43 13.51 2.25
C LYS A 25 -12.05 13.24 1.66
N GLU A 26 -11.04 13.18 2.50
CA GLU A 26 -9.66 12.95 2.09
C GLU A 26 -8.94 11.97 3.04
N VAL A 27 -7.98 11.24 2.49
CA VAL A 27 -7.08 10.35 3.24
C VAL A 27 -5.67 10.65 2.75
N LEU A 28 -4.82 11.19 3.62
CA LEU A 28 -3.39 11.21 3.40
C LEU A 28 -2.82 9.81 3.68
N TYR A 29 -2.14 9.21 2.71
CA TYR A 29 -1.47 7.92 2.92
C TYR A 29 -0.10 8.13 3.56
N ASN A 30 0.72 8.99 2.96
CA ASN A 30 2.05 9.32 3.46
C ASN A 30 2.59 10.61 2.83
N ILE A 31 3.50 11.27 3.55
CA ILE A 31 4.42 12.29 3.04
C ILE A 31 5.79 11.92 3.59
N ASP A 32 6.66 11.43 2.72
CA ASP A 32 8.05 11.14 3.05
C ASP A 32 8.97 12.19 2.43
N PRO A 33 9.47 13.16 3.22
CA PRO A 33 10.39 14.16 2.70
C PRO A 33 11.81 13.64 2.50
N LEU A 34 12.20 12.49 3.06
CA LEU A 34 13.53 11.90 2.86
C LEU A 34 13.61 11.25 1.48
N TRP A 35 12.57 10.51 1.13
CA TRP A 35 12.47 9.79 -0.14
C TRP A 35 11.70 10.57 -1.21
N GLY A 36 11.12 11.73 -0.86
CA GLY A 36 10.38 12.56 -1.81
C GLY A 36 9.09 11.90 -2.30
N GLN A 37 8.53 10.99 -1.51
CA GLN A 37 7.33 10.23 -1.82
C GLN A 37 6.11 10.86 -1.15
N SER A 38 4.98 10.92 -1.84
CA SER A 38 3.72 11.30 -1.19
C SER A 38 2.52 10.72 -1.90
N ALA A 39 1.46 10.42 -1.16
CA ALA A 39 0.20 9.97 -1.73
C ALA A 39 -0.99 10.48 -0.91
N ILE A 40 -2.01 10.94 -1.62
CA ILE A 40 -3.29 11.38 -1.04
C ILE A 40 -4.44 10.89 -1.90
N ARG A 41 -5.55 10.55 -1.26
CA ARG A 41 -6.84 10.35 -1.92
C ARG A 41 -7.80 11.44 -1.47
N GLY A 42 -8.50 12.05 -2.41
CA GLY A 42 -9.69 12.85 -2.14
C GLY A 42 -10.88 12.26 -2.88
N GLU A 43 -11.86 11.79 -2.11
CA GLU A 43 -13.10 11.19 -2.61
C GLU A 43 -12.83 10.10 -3.67
N ARG A 44 -13.07 10.44 -4.95
CA ARG A 44 -12.94 9.58 -6.13
C ARG A 44 -11.50 9.43 -6.60
N PHE A 45 -10.65 10.43 -6.42
CA PHE A 45 -9.32 10.46 -7.04
C PHE A 45 -8.20 10.20 -6.03
N LYS A 46 -7.17 9.49 -6.47
CA LYS A 46 -5.91 9.34 -5.75
C LYS A 46 -4.77 9.87 -6.61
N ILE A 47 -3.82 10.54 -5.97
CA ILE A 47 -2.54 10.89 -6.59
C ILE A 47 -1.37 10.33 -5.78
N MET A 48 -0.28 10.03 -6.46
CA MET A 48 0.99 9.57 -5.90
C MET A 48 2.15 10.24 -6.62
N GLU A 49 3.18 10.65 -5.88
CA GLU A 49 4.42 11.21 -6.40
C GLU A 49 5.62 10.46 -5.80
N ASP A 50 6.65 10.23 -6.61
CA ASP A 50 8.00 9.86 -6.16
C ASP A 50 9.02 10.75 -6.88
N ARG A 51 9.38 11.88 -6.26
CA ARG A 51 10.23 12.88 -6.92
C ARG A 51 11.69 12.51 -7.00
N ASN A 52 12.14 11.65 -6.09
CA ASN A 52 13.54 11.29 -6.01
C ASN A 52 13.82 9.94 -6.70
N ASN A 53 12.81 9.30 -7.32
CA ASN A 53 12.93 7.97 -7.91
C ASN A 53 13.51 6.98 -6.89
N THR A 54 12.95 7.00 -5.69
CA THR A 54 13.43 6.21 -4.55
C THR A 54 12.51 5.03 -4.27
N MET A 55 11.36 4.99 -4.93
CA MET A 55 10.49 3.83 -4.96
C MET A 55 11.14 2.81 -5.90
N PHE A 56 12.28 2.29 -5.46
CA PHE A 56 12.84 1.10 -6.05
C PHE A 56 11.81 -0.01 -5.86
N PRO A 57 11.49 -0.78 -6.91
CA PRO A 57 10.79 -2.02 -6.74
C PRO A 57 11.72 -2.98 -5.98
N ASN A 58 11.81 -2.83 -4.66
CA ASN A 58 12.36 -3.86 -3.78
C ASN A 58 11.33 -5.00 -3.69
N TYR A 59 10.97 -5.58 -4.84
CA TYR A 59 10.29 -6.88 -4.93
C TYR A 59 11.18 -8.02 -4.40
N GLU A 60 12.39 -7.71 -3.92
CA GLU A 60 13.26 -8.68 -3.25
C GLU A 60 12.82 -8.97 -1.81
N TRP A 61 12.04 -8.08 -1.17
CA TRP A 61 11.60 -8.29 0.22
C TRP A 61 10.33 -9.12 0.32
N TYR A 62 9.52 -9.10 -0.73
CA TYR A 62 8.36 -9.96 -0.91
C TYR A 62 8.33 -10.33 -2.37
N ASP A 63 8.43 -11.63 -2.65
CA ASP A 63 8.04 -12.17 -3.94
C ASP A 63 6.68 -11.55 -4.30
N PRO A 64 6.50 -11.01 -5.52
CA PRO A 64 5.19 -10.56 -5.97
C PRO A 64 4.18 -11.64 -5.60
N VAL A 65 3.04 -11.29 -5.02
CA VAL A 65 2.08 -12.32 -4.62
C VAL A 65 1.69 -13.10 -5.90
N GLY A 66 1.88 -14.42 -5.89
CA GLY A 66 1.73 -15.25 -7.10
C GLY A 66 2.98 -15.43 -7.96
N ALA A 67 4.11 -14.79 -7.62
CA ALA A 67 5.43 -15.17 -8.13
C ALA A 67 5.75 -16.55 -7.59
N VAL A 68 5.76 -17.48 -8.52
CA VAL A 68 6.22 -18.83 -8.28
C VAL A 68 7.71 -18.79 -8.51
N ALA A 69 8.52 -19.20 -7.52
CA ALA A 69 9.96 -19.33 -7.72
C ALA A 69 10.18 -20.12 -9.03
N PRO A 70 10.88 -19.57 -10.04
CA PRO A 70 10.94 -20.13 -11.40
C PRO A 70 11.45 -21.58 -11.46
N ASP A 71 12.07 -22.04 -10.39
CA ASP A 71 12.75 -23.33 -10.23
C ASP A 71 11.92 -24.40 -9.52
N HIS A 72 10.75 -24.09 -8.95
CA HIS A 72 10.01 -25.04 -8.12
C HIS A 72 8.57 -25.36 -8.56
N TRP A 73 7.80 -24.42 -9.11
CA TRP A 73 6.45 -24.69 -9.64
C TRP A 73 6.14 -23.77 -10.83
N ASN A 74 5.38 -24.24 -11.82
CA ASN A 74 5.08 -23.47 -13.03
C ASN A 74 3.84 -22.57 -12.87
N THR A 75 3.00 -22.84 -11.86
CA THR A 75 1.79 -22.07 -11.59
C THR A 75 1.52 -21.92 -10.09
N LEU A 76 0.82 -20.84 -9.70
CA LEU A 76 0.35 -20.67 -8.33
C LEU A 76 -0.63 -21.78 -7.91
N HIS A 77 -1.35 -22.38 -8.87
CA HIS A 77 -2.19 -23.55 -8.61
C HIS A 77 -1.34 -24.73 -8.12
N GLU A 78 -0.26 -25.06 -8.82
CA GLU A 78 0.67 -26.13 -8.43
C GLU A 78 1.28 -25.86 -7.05
N ALA A 79 1.75 -24.64 -6.80
CA ALA A 79 2.30 -24.26 -5.50
C ALA A 79 1.26 -24.39 -4.36
N ARG A 80 0.00 -23.97 -4.60
CA ARG A 80 -1.09 -24.12 -3.63
C ARG A 80 -1.45 -25.57 -3.37
N GLN A 81 -1.50 -26.43 -4.39
CA GLN A 81 -1.79 -27.85 -4.18
C GLN A 81 -0.64 -28.59 -3.50
N ALA A 82 0.60 -28.13 -3.65
CA ALA A 82 1.76 -28.73 -3.01
C ALA A 82 1.89 -28.40 -1.50
N CYS A 83 1.24 -27.34 -1.02
CA CYS A 83 1.37 -26.92 0.37
C CYS A 83 0.79 -27.93 1.38
N LEU A 84 1.29 -27.89 2.62
CA LEU A 84 0.85 -28.79 3.70
C LEU A 84 -0.67 -28.72 3.94
N ALA A 85 -1.26 -27.52 3.86
CA ALA A 85 -2.70 -27.34 4.05
C ALA A 85 -3.53 -28.09 2.98
N ALA A 86 -3.09 -28.10 1.72
CA ALA A 86 -3.75 -28.88 0.66
C ALA A 86 -3.62 -30.40 0.90
N GLN A 87 -2.45 -30.85 1.35
CA GLN A 87 -2.23 -32.26 1.65
C GLN A 87 -3.13 -32.75 2.79
N VAL A 88 -3.24 -31.97 3.87
CA VAL A 88 -4.13 -32.25 5.00
C VAL A 88 -5.60 -32.25 4.55
N LEU A 89 -6.01 -31.22 3.80
CA LEU A 89 -7.37 -31.11 3.30
C LEU A 89 -7.77 -32.28 2.38
N SER A 90 -6.83 -32.73 1.54
CA SER A 90 -7.02 -33.90 0.67
C SER A 90 -7.12 -35.18 1.49
N CYS A 91 -6.20 -35.40 2.42
CA CYS A 91 -6.13 -36.61 3.24
C CYS A 91 -7.35 -36.80 4.15
N PHE A 92 -7.81 -35.73 4.81
CA PHE A 92 -8.87 -35.83 5.82
C PHE A 92 -10.27 -35.52 5.29
N HIS A 93 -10.38 -34.79 4.18
CA HIS A 93 -11.68 -34.33 3.68
C HIS A 93 -11.93 -34.66 2.20
N GLY A 94 -10.96 -35.25 1.50
CA GLY A 94 -11.08 -35.53 0.06
C GLY A 94 -11.27 -34.27 -0.78
N LYS A 95 -10.82 -33.11 -0.27
CA LYS A 95 -10.99 -31.81 -0.90
C LYS A 95 -9.64 -31.23 -1.29
N THR A 96 -9.61 -30.48 -2.38
CA THR A 96 -8.46 -29.67 -2.78
C THR A 96 -8.64 -28.23 -2.31
N LEU A 97 -7.54 -27.52 -2.10
CA LEU A 97 -7.63 -26.09 -1.84
C LEU A 97 -8.09 -25.40 -3.11
N GLU A 98 -9.19 -24.66 -3.03
CA GLU A 98 -9.64 -23.85 -4.16
C GLU A 98 -8.55 -22.82 -4.51
N THR A 99 -8.25 -22.73 -5.80
CA THR A 99 -7.47 -21.63 -6.37
C THR A 99 -8.46 -20.58 -6.85
N PRO A 100 -8.41 -19.35 -6.34
CA PRO A 100 -9.24 -18.27 -6.85
C PRO A 100 -9.12 -18.17 -8.37
N LYS A 101 -10.25 -18.08 -9.07
CA LYS A 101 -10.29 -17.89 -10.55
C LYS A 101 -9.63 -16.59 -10.97
N GLU A 102 -9.70 -15.59 -10.10
CA GLU A 102 -9.05 -14.30 -10.27
C GLU A 102 -7.96 -14.21 -9.22
N LEU A 103 -6.71 -14.15 -9.70
CA LEU A 103 -5.61 -13.74 -8.87
C LEU A 103 -5.55 -12.23 -8.92
N PRO A 104 -5.63 -11.53 -7.77
CA PRO A 104 -5.40 -10.09 -7.73
C PRO A 104 -4.11 -9.67 -8.46
N ASP A 105 -3.12 -10.56 -8.52
CA ASP A 105 -1.79 -10.29 -9.08
C ASP A 105 -1.58 -10.75 -10.53
N ALA A 106 -2.44 -11.61 -11.10
CA ALA A 106 -2.40 -11.89 -12.55
C ALA A 106 -2.66 -10.60 -13.36
N VAL A 107 -3.30 -9.63 -12.72
CA VAL A 107 -3.58 -8.30 -13.23
C VAL A 107 -2.32 -7.45 -13.37
N LEU A 108 -1.35 -7.55 -12.44
CA LEU A 108 -0.09 -6.81 -12.57
C LEU A 108 0.70 -7.31 -13.79
N THR A 109 0.67 -8.62 -14.04
CA THR A 109 1.25 -9.22 -15.24
C THR A 109 0.51 -8.79 -16.51
N ASP A 110 -0.84 -8.79 -16.50
CA ASP A 110 -1.65 -8.39 -17.66
C ASP A 110 -1.52 -6.91 -18.00
N ILE A 111 -1.42 -6.00 -17.02
CA ILE A 111 -1.21 -4.55 -17.24
C ILE A 111 0.14 -4.30 -17.93
N MET A 112 1.19 -5.03 -17.51
CA MET A 112 2.51 -4.96 -18.13
C MET A 112 2.49 -5.47 -19.58
N ILE A 113 1.62 -6.42 -19.92
CA ILE A 113 1.52 -7.05 -21.24
C ILE A 113 0.60 -6.27 -22.19
N GLN A 114 -0.49 -5.67 -21.70
CA GLN A 114 -1.51 -5.01 -22.53
C GLN A 114 -1.23 -3.53 -22.85
N GLY A 115 -0.08 -2.98 -22.43
CA GLY A 115 0.33 -1.62 -22.78
C GLY A 115 -0.54 -0.53 -22.13
N GLY A 116 -1.14 -0.81 -20.97
CA GLY A 116 -1.79 0.22 -20.17
C GLY A 116 -0.78 1.31 -19.76
N GLN A 117 -1.25 2.52 -19.49
CA GLN A 117 -0.44 3.56 -18.84
C GLN A 117 -0.20 3.14 -17.38
N TYR A 118 0.62 2.13 -17.16
CA TYR A 118 1.02 1.71 -15.83
C TYR A 118 1.77 2.86 -15.15
N CYS A 119 1.47 3.09 -13.88
CA CYS A 119 2.21 4.04 -13.08
C CYS A 119 3.59 3.49 -12.75
N HIS A 120 4.61 4.13 -13.27
CA HIS A 120 5.95 4.00 -12.74
C HIS A 120 6.26 5.31 -12.02
N PRO A 121 6.18 5.38 -10.68
CA PRO A 121 6.28 6.64 -9.92
C PRO A 121 7.55 7.44 -10.20
N SER A 122 8.61 6.77 -10.66
CA SER A 122 9.85 7.42 -11.08
C SER A 122 9.83 8.10 -12.45
N MET A 123 8.88 7.73 -13.31
CA MET A 123 8.68 8.39 -14.60
C MET A 123 7.83 9.65 -14.47
N GLY A 124 7.11 9.81 -13.36
CA GLY A 124 6.31 10.98 -13.05
C GLY A 124 5.16 10.69 -12.09
N PRO A 125 4.37 11.71 -11.76
CA PRO A 125 3.21 11.56 -10.89
C PRO A 125 2.20 10.56 -11.47
N CYS A 126 1.48 9.92 -10.56
CA CYS A 126 0.40 9.01 -10.90
C CYS A 126 -0.92 9.55 -10.36
N MET A 127 -1.97 9.36 -11.14
CA MET A 127 -3.33 9.72 -10.79
C MET A 127 -4.28 8.60 -11.21
N TYR A 128 -5.23 8.28 -10.32
CA TYR A 128 -6.23 7.25 -10.56
C TYR A 128 -7.62 7.76 -10.19
N ASP A 129 -8.58 7.29 -10.96
CA ASP A 129 -10.00 7.40 -10.66
C ASP A 129 -10.45 6.10 -10.00
N LEU A 130 -10.58 6.09 -8.67
CA LEU A 130 -10.89 4.90 -7.89
C LEU A 130 -12.34 4.42 -8.03
N GLU A 131 -13.23 5.22 -8.63
CA GLU A 131 -14.61 4.80 -8.91
C GLU A 131 -14.64 3.90 -10.16
N SER A 132 -13.87 4.25 -11.20
CA SER A 132 -13.75 3.43 -12.41
C SER A 132 -12.63 2.40 -12.35
N ASP A 133 -11.56 2.69 -11.61
CA ASP A 133 -10.34 1.89 -11.51
C ASP A 133 -9.92 1.73 -10.04
N PRO A 134 -10.65 0.92 -9.25
CA PRO A 134 -10.32 0.68 -7.84
C PRO A 134 -9.00 -0.07 -7.63
N TRP A 135 -8.38 -0.57 -8.71
CA TRP A 135 -7.18 -1.40 -8.70
C TRP A 135 -5.95 -0.64 -9.19
N GLU A 136 -6.10 0.65 -9.50
CA GLU A 136 -5.00 1.56 -9.82
C GLU A 136 -4.15 1.07 -11.00
N ARG A 137 -4.84 0.55 -12.03
CA ARG A 137 -4.23 -0.08 -13.20
C ARG A 137 -3.84 0.94 -14.28
N VAL A 138 -4.58 2.03 -14.40
CA VAL A 138 -4.43 3.02 -15.47
C VAL A 138 -4.13 4.39 -14.86
N ASN A 139 -2.88 4.83 -15.04
CA ASN A 139 -2.47 6.18 -14.70
C ASN A 139 -3.12 7.17 -15.67
N ILE A 140 -4.08 7.96 -15.18
CA ILE A 140 -4.79 8.99 -15.95
C ILE A 140 -4.20 10.40 -15.74
N TYR A 141 -2.98 10.48 -15.20
CA TYR A 141 -2.33 11.75 -14.86
C TYR A 141 -2.24 12.70 -16.06
N ARG A 142 -2.65 13.95 -15.83
CA ARG A 142 -2.33 15.10 -16.66
C ARG A 142 -2.01 16.30 -15.77
N PRO A 143 -0.99 17.11 -16.09
CA PRO A 143 -0.55 18.23 -15.24
C PRO A 143 -1.65 19.30 -15.05
N ASP A 144 -2.55 19.44 -16.01
CA ASP A 144 -3.67 20.38 -16.01
C ASP A 144 -4.98 19.78 -15.49
N HIS A 145 -4.98 18.52 -15.01
CA HIS A 145 -6.19 17.90 -14.49
C HIS A 145 -6.65 18.64 -13.21
N PRO A 146 -7.89 19.18 -13.15
CA PRO A 146 -8.34 20.01 -12.02
C PRO A 146 -8.22 19.30 -10.66
N GLU A 147 -8.64 18.04 -10.59
CA GLU A 147 -8.53 17.24 -9.36
C GLU A 147 -7.08 16.92 -8.98
N TYR A 148 -6.18 16.73 -9.95
CA TYR A 148 -4.76 16.59 -9.66
C TYR A 148 -4.22 17.86 -8.98
N MET A 149 -4.49 19.03 -9.57
CA MET A 149 -4.04 20.31 -9.02
C MET A 149 -4.61 20.56 -7.62
N ARG A 150 -5.91 20.25 -7.41
CA ARG A 150 -6.57 20.35 -6.10
C ARG A 150 -5.88 19.48 -5.05
N LEU A 151 -5.70 18.19 -5.33
CA LEU A 151 -5.07 17.25 -4.41
C LEU A 151 -3.59 17.57 -4.19
N ARG A 152 -2.90 18.07 -5.21
CA ARG A 152 -1.51 18.47 -5.13
C ARG A 152 -1.33 19.71 -4.23
N GLY A 153 -2.20 20.70 -4.37
CA GLY A 153 -2.24 21.86 -3.47
C GLY A 153 -2.53 21.43 -2.03
N ARG A 154 -3.46 20.49 -1.83
CA ARG A 154 -3.73 19.93 -0.51
C ARG A 154 -2.52 19.23 0.11
N LEU A 155 -1.75 18.47 -0.67
CA LEU A 155 -0.48 17.91 -0.21
C LEU A 155 0.52 19.00 0.21
N ASP A 156 0.59 20.12 -0.52
CA ASP A 156 1.48 21.23 -0.17
C ASP A 156 1.06 21.91 1.14
N GLU A 157 -0.23 22.07 1.40
CA GLU A 157 -0.73 22.55 2.70
C GLU A 157 -0.34 21.61 3.84
N LEU A 158 -0.54 20.29 3.67
CA LEU A 158 -0.21 19.29 4.68
C LEU A 158 1.31 19.25 4.96
N LYS A 159 2.13 19.46 3.92
CA LYS A 159 3.59 19.57 4.04
C LYS A 159 4.02 20.72 4.95
N LEU A 160 3.26 21.82 5.03
CA LEU A 160 3.59 22.96 5.89
C LEU A 160 3.38 22.65 7.38
N THR A 161 2.47 21.73 7.71
CA THR A 161 2.14 21.37 9.10
C THR A 161 2.79 20.08 9.57
N MET A 162 3.40 19.31 8.65
CA MET A 162 4.13 18.08 8.91
C MET A 162 5.29 18.30 9.91
N LYS A 163 5.49 17.33 10.80
CA LYS A 163 6.72 17.23 11.59
C LYS A 163 7.79 16.53 10.77
N SER A 164 9.04 16.97 10.91
CA SER A 164 10.18 16.30 10.28
C SER A 164 10.25 14.84 10.75
N PRO A 165 10.55 13.90 9.84
CA PRO A 165 10.79 12.51 10.22
C PRO A 165 11.87 12.40 11.28
N LEU A 166 11.67 11.51 12.25
CA LEU A 166 12.69 11.16 13.21
C LEU A 166 13.66 10.18 12.55
N VAL A 167 14.86 10.66 12.24
CA VAL A 167 15.97 9.81 11.81
C VAL A 167 16.86 9.57 13.01
N GLY A 168 16.80 8.36 13.57
CA GLY A 168 17.58 7.95 14.73
C GLY A 168 18.54 6.82 14.39
N THR A 169 19.66 6.75 15.11
CA THR A 169 20.51 5.56 15.12
C THR A 169 19.78 4.46 15.91
N PRO A 170 19.65 3.23 15.38
CA PRO A 170 19.11 2.11 16.14
C PRO A 170 19.86 1.96 17.46
N ASP A 171 19.15 1.81 18.59
CA ASP A 171 19.78 1.53 19.88
C ASP A 171 20.28 0.08 19.87
N PRO A 172 21.60 -0.18 19.96
CA PRO A 172 22.12 -1.55 19.92
C PRO A 172 21.54 -2.46 21.03
N ARG A 173 21.05 -1.88 22.12
CA ARG A 173 20.40 -2.63 23.22
C ARG A 173 19.02 -3.17 22.84
N ALA A 174 18.41 -2.65 21.78
CA ALA A 174 17.15 -3.12 21.22
C ALA A 174 17.31 -4.44 20.43
N ASP A 175 18.54 -4.89 20.18
CA ASP A 175 18.80 -6.12 19.44
C ASP A 175 18.21 -7.33 20.21
N PRO A 176 17.31 -8.11 19.60
CA PRO A 176 16.69 -9.28 20.23
C PRO A 176 17.70 -10.35 20.66
N LEU A 177 18.94 -10.34 20.14
CA LEU A 177 20.03 -11.19 20.63
C LEU A 177 20.35 -10.95 22.12
N HIS A 178 20.05 -9.77 22.65
CA HIS A 178 20.20 -9.49 24.09
C HIS A 178 19.04 -10.02 24.95
N ARG A 179 18.03 -10.65 24.32
CA ARG A 179 16.73 -11.06 24.88
C ARG A 179 16.24 -12.40 24.31
N ASP A 180 17.12 -13.40 24.25
CA ASP A 180 16.81 -14.76 23.80
C ASP A 180 16.14 -14.85 22.41
N GLY A 181 16.40 -13.87 21.53
CA GLY A 181 15.84 -13.80 20.19
C GLY A 181 14.42 -13.22 20.11
N ILE A 182 13.92 -12.61 21.18
CA ILE A 182 12.57 -12.04 21.25
C ILE A 182 12.65 -10.51 21.19
N TRP A 183 11.78 -9.90 20.38
CA TRP A 183 11.56 -8.45 20.39
C TRP A 183 10.77 -8.06 21.64
N GLU A 184 11.40 -7.36 22.58
CA GLU A 184 10.78 -6.83 23.80
C GLU A 184 11.25 -5.41 24.12
N SER A 185 10.62 -4.75 25.09
CA SER A 185 11.07 -3.44 25.57
C SER A 185 12.45 -3.52 26.21
N TRP A 186 13.38 -2.64 25.81
CA TRP A 186 14.77 -2.64 26.28
C TRP A 186 15.14 -1.40 27.12
N GLN A 187 14.21 -0.47 27.30
CA GLN A 187 14.35 0.71 28.17
C GLN A 187 13.22 0.70 29.20
N ASP A 188 13.55 1.06 30.44
CA ASP A 188 12.62 1.19 31.58
C ASP A 188 11.74 2.45 31.49
#